data_AF-A0A7C1IBL5-F1
#
_entry.id   AF-A0A7C1IBL5-F1
#
_cell.length_a   1.000
_cell.length_b   1.000
_cell.length_c   1.000
_cell.angle_alpha   90.00
_cell.angle_beta   90.00
_cell.angle_gamma   90.00
#
_symmetry.space_group_name_H-M   'P 1'
#
loop_
_entity.id
_entity.type
_entity.pdbx_description
1 polymer ?
#
loop_
_entity_poly.entity_id
_entity_poly.type
_entity_poly.pdbx_seq_one_letter_code
_entity_poly.pdbx_strand_id
1 'polypeptide(L)'
;MQMRRGQKLALAVAAASVAVVAALILSFSLGLVGIPRVTGMESRWGEVSVNQTQIWTEVTVGNPNFFEVPLSSLHYRLLLNNITMAEGQDRDLSLRAGDTVLEYVSHLSLHKIPAWWRTHLDNNETTAIEIEYEATARLGPLKRSTSSRRLHATVHTDLLGSLALDEPHEIVVATPYSSSHHLLTATRFAPRWGAVTENTTVIITTVSLYNPHPQAVSISDFRYQFYMNGIPVGEGHIPEDETLPPHAVTPVRCDTLVFHSHLIQWFTSHLQNNETSTYRITSTATVTHQGATYTVHPVDLSGILHTHLLG
;
A
#
# COMPACT_ATOMS: atom_id res chain seq x y z
N MET A 1 86.41 1.65 24.98
CA MET A 1 86.30 1.99 23.55
C MET A 1 84.95 1.46 23.05
N GLN A 2 84.11 2.38 22.56
CA GLN A 2 82.86 2.21 21.80
C GLN A 2 81.64 1.41 22.33
N MET A 3 80.52 2.13 22.32
CA MET A 3 79.12 1.79 22.62
C MET A 3 78.49 0.86 21.56
N ARG A 4 77.44 0.09 21.93
CA ARG A 4 76.03 0.43 21.60
C ARG A 4 74.99 -0.63 22.03
N ARG A 5 73.98 -0.10 22.74
CA ARG A 5 72.54 -0.42 22.74
C ARG A 5 72.12 -1.84 23.13
N GLY A 6 71.91 -2.00 24.44
CA GLY A 6 71.04 -3.04 24.99
C GLY A 6 69.61 -2.89 24.47
N GLN A 7 69.04 -4.03 24.10
CA GLN A 7 67.65 -4.25 23.76
C GLN A 7 66.77 -3.86 24.96
N LYS A 8 66.16 -2.68 24.91
CA LYS A 8 65.07 -2.27 25.80
C LYS A 8 63.94 -1.73 24.94
N LEU A 9 63.21 -2.61 24.25
CA LEU A 9 61.93 -2.28 23.60
C LEU A 9 61.29 -3.59 23.09
N ALA A 10 60.67 -4.35 24.00
CA ALA A 10 59.74 -5.43 23.61
C ALA A 10 58.67 -5.74 24.68
N LEU A 11 58.61 -4.98 25.78
CA LEU A 11 57.71 -5.26 26.91
C LEU A 11 56.87 -4.02 27.28
N ALA A 12 56.23 -3.41 26.29
CA ALA A 12 55.24 -2.34 26.54
C ALA A 12 54.03 -2.43 25.59
N VAL A 13 54.21 -3.01 24.40
CA VAL A 13 53.13 -3.14 23.40
C VAL A 13 52.21 -4.33 23.69
N ALA A 14 52.73 -5.42 24.28
CA ALA A 14 51.91 -6.60 24.64
C ALA A 14 51.01 -6.35 25.87
N ALA A 15 51.48 -5.59 26.87
CA ALA A 15 50.69 -5.28 28.06
C ALA A 15 49.57 -4.26 27.75
N ALA A 16 49.84 -3.27 26.89
CA ALA A 16 48.83 -2.29 26.47
C ALA A 16 47.75 -2.91 25.58
N SER A 17 48.12 -3.79 24.65
CA SER A 17 47.15 -4.50 23.80
C SER A 17 46.31 -5.51 24.60
N VAL A 18 46.90 -6.26 25.54
CA VAL A 18 46.15 -7.15 26.44
C VAL A 18 45.24 -6.34 27.38
N ALA A 19 45.67 -5.17 27.86
CA ALA A 19 44.82 -4.30 28.69
C ALA A 19 43.64 -3.69 27.91
N VAL A 20 43.85 -3.26 26.66
CA VAL A 20 42.77 -2.76 25.78
C VAL A 20 41.80 -3.87 25.41
N VAL A 21 42.30 -5.05 25.07
CA VAL A 21 41.46 -6.22 24.74
C VAL A 21 40.69 -6.70 25.98
N ALA A 22 41.33 -6.77 27.15
CA ALA A 22 40.66 -7.11 28.41
C ALA A 22 39.63 -6.05 28.81
N ALA A 23 39.93 -4.76 28.65
CA ALA A 23 39.01 -3.66 28.91
C ALA A 23 37.80 -3.71 27.96
N LEU A 24 38.00 -3.97 26.67
CA LEU A 24 36.90 -4.14 25.71
C LEU A 24 36.01 -5.34 26.04
N ILE A 25 36.58 -6.46 26.50
CA ILE A 25 35.83 -7.67 26.91
C ILE A 25 35.05 -7.43 28.22
N LEU A 26 35.66 -6.75 29.21
CA LEU A 26 34.99 -6.32 30.44
C LEU A 26 33.88 -5.30 30.15
N SER A 27 34.12 -4.36 29.24
CA SER A 27 33.13 -3.37 28.81
C SER A 27 31.89 -4.03 28.20
N PHE A 28 32.10 -5.09 27.42
CA PHE A 28 31.02 -5.78 26.71
C PHE A 28 30.15 -6.65 27.63
N SER A 29 30.73 -7.23 28.68
CA SER A 29 29.99 -8.03 29.68
C SER A 29 29.27 -7.17 30.72
N LEU A 30 29.67 -5.89 30.86
CA LEU A 30 29.06 -4.89 31.74
C LEU A 30 28.05 -3.96 31.03
N GLY A 31 27.86 -4.08 29.71
CA GLY A 31 26.94 -3.21 28.95
C GLY A 31 27.50 -1.82 28.58
N LEU A 32 28.82 -1.62 28.66
CA LEU A 32 29.51 -0.35 28.35
C LEU A 32 29.70 -0.08 26.84
N VAL A 33 29.54 -1.09 25.98
CA VAL A 33 29.48 -0.91 24.51
C VAL A 33 28.03 -0.93 24.10
N GLY A 34 27.51 0.23 23.71
CA GLY A 34 26.12 0.36 23.27
C GLY A 34 25.93 -0.22 21.87
N ILE A 35 24.74 -0.76 21.61
CA ILE A 35 24.43 -1.34 20.31
C ILE A 35 23.95 -0.20 19.39
N PRO A 36 24.53 -0.02 18.19
CA PRO A 36 23.99 0.91 17.22
C PRO A 36 22.52 0.60 16.93
N ARG A 37 21.70 1.64 16.86
CA ARG A 37 20.24 1.50 16.70
C ARG A 37 19.74 2.47 15.64
N VAL A 38 18.69 2.08 14.93
CA VAL A 38 17.95 3.00 14.07
C VAL A 38 17.29 4.05 14.96
N THR A 39 17.60 5.32 14.74
CA THR A 39 17.06 6.48 15.47
C THR A 39 16.08 7.28 14.64
N GLY A 40 16.15 7.18 13.31
CA GLY A 40 15.24 7.82 12.37
C GLY A 40 15.14 7.01 11.08
N MET A 41 13.99 7.10 10.42
CA MET A 41 13.79 6.50 9.12
C MET A 41 12.70 7.24 8.37
N GLU A 42 13.01 7.66 7.15
CA GLU A 42 12.10 8.35 6.25
C GLU A 42 12.06 7.59 4.93
N SER A 43 10.90 7.52 4.29
CA SER A 43 10.73 6.85 3.00
C SER A 43 9.94 7.70 2.03
N ARG A 44 10.28 7.59 0.74
CA ARG A 44 9.56 8.23 -0.35
C ARG A 44 9.57 7.35 -1.60
N TRP A 45 8.62 7.59 -2.48
CA TRP A 45 8.62 6.96 -3.80
C TRP A 45 9.81 7.43 -4.64
N GLY A 46 10.41 6.49 -5.35
CA GLY A 46 11.45 6.72 -6.35
C GLY A 46 10.89 6.64 -7.77
N GLU A 47 11.64 6.02 -8.66
CA GLU A 47 11.14 5.70 -9.99
C GLU A 47 9.96 4.71 -9.92
N VAL A 48 8.87 5.06 -10.60
CA VAL A 48 7.65 4.25 -10.68
C VAL A 48 7.32 3.99 -12.15
N SER A 49 7.30 2.72 -12.52
CA SER A 49 6.93 2.21 -13.84
C SER A 49 6.18 0.89 -13.72
N VAL A 50 5.64 0.41 -14.84
CA VAL A 50 4.91 -0.86 -14.90
C VAL A 50 5.77 -2.09 -14.59
N ASN A 51 7.09 -1.97 -14.71
CA ASN A 51 8.04 -3.06 -14.48
C ASN A 51 8.79 -2.93 -13.15
N GLN A 52 8.85 -1.72 -12.59
CA GLN A 52 9.70 -1.41 -11.46
C GLN A 52 9.09 -0.26 -10.65
N THR A 53 9.00 -0.45 -9.33
CA THR A 53 8.65 0.62 -8.40
C THR A 53 9.70 0.67 -7.31
N GLN A 54 10.25 1.86 -7.08
CA GLN A 54 11.31 2.09 -6.10
C GLN A 54 10.77 2.77 -4.84
N ILE A 55 11.30 2.36 -3.70
CA ILE A 55 11.19 3.09 -2.44
C ILE A 55 12.60 3.56 -2.08
N TRP A 56 12.74 4.86 -1.89
CA TRP A 56 13.95 5.47 -1.36
C TRP A 56 13.78 5.63 0.14
N THR A 57 14.67 5.03 0.90
CA THR A 57 14.62 5.05 2.36
C THR A 57 15.91 5.66 2.89
N GLU A 58 15.78 6.71 3.68
CA GLU A 58 16.86 7.27 4.48
C GLU A 58 16.76 6.69 5.89
N VAL A 59 17.84 6.11 6.41
CA VAL A 59 17.92 5.51 7.74
C VAL A 59 19.00 6.22 8.54
N THR A 60 18.62 6.83 9.65
CA THR A 60 19.58 7.36 10.63
C THR A 60 19.90 6.27 11.65
N VAL A 61 21.17 5.91 11.74
CA VAL A 61 21.67 4.93 12.72
C VAL A 61 22.54 5.66 13.75
N GLY A 62 22.09 5.66 14.99
CA GLY A 62 22.84 6.19 16.12
C GLY A 62 23.78 5.14 16.70
N ASN A 63 25.08 5.37 16.59
CA ASN A 63 26.12 4.60 17.28
C ASN A 63 26.48 5.29 18.61
N PRO A 64 26.08 4.72 19.76
CA PRO A 64 26.34 5.31 21.07
C PRO A 64 27.81 5.19 21.52
N ASN A 65 28.65 4.48 20.75
CA ASN A 65 30.05 4.29 21.09
C ASN A 65 30.91 5.45 20.60
N PHE A 66 31.99 5.74 21.31
CA PHE A 66 32.99 6.75 20.91
C PHE A 66 33.93 6.28 19.79
N PHE A 67 33.68 5.10 19.22
CA PHE A 67 34.48 4.46 18.18
C PHE A 67 33.60 3.92 17.06
N GLU A 68 34.20 3.76 15.88
CA GLU A 68 33.56 3.23 14.69
C GLU A 68 33.20 1.74 14.86
N VAL A 69 32.00 1.36 14.42
CA VAL A 69 31.55 -0.02 14.40
C VAL A 69 31.44 -0.49 12.94
N PRO A 70 32.33 -1.40 12.48
CA PRO A 70 32.25 -1.96 11.13
C PRO A 70 31.14 -3.01 11.07
N LEU A 71 30.19 -2.82 10.17
CA LEU A 71 29.18 -3.78 9.77
C LEU A 71 29.68 -4.55 8.55
N SER A 72 30.01 -5.82 8.76
CA SER A 72 30.40 -6.73 7.68
C SER A 72 29.24 -7.15 6.77
N SER A 73 28.01 -7.10 7.29
CA SER A 73 26.81 -7.34 6.49
C SER A 73 25.58 -6.72 7.12
N LEU A 74 24.66 -6.25 6.29
CA LEU A 74 23.29 -5.89 6.62
C LEU A 74 22.40 -6.53 5.55
N HIS A 75 21.41 -7.31 5.95
CA HIS A 75 20.33 -7.75 5.07
C HIS A 75 19.03 -7.18 5.63
N TYR A 76 18.15 -6.68 4.77
CA TYR A 76 16.87 -6.16 5.19
C TYR A 76 15.75 -6.60 4.23
N ARG A 77 14.54 -6.67 4.78
CA ARG A 77 13.30 -7.01 4.07
C ARG A 77 12.22 -6.02 4.48
N LEU A 78 11.50 -5.49 3.50
CA LEU A 78 10.29 -4.69 3.69
C LEU A 78 9.08 -5.61 3.51
N LEU A 79 8.25 -5.69 4.53
CA LEU A 79 7.06 -6.53 4.55
C LEU A 79 5.81 -5.65 4.63
N LEU A 80 4.80 -6.01 3.83
CA LEU A 80 3.45 -5.47 3.95
C LEU A 80 2.54 -6.62 4.37
N ASN A 81 1.96 -6.57 5.56
CA ASN A 81 1.15 -7.67 6.12
C ASN A 81 1.84 -9.04 6.02
N ASN A 82 3.09 -9.13 6.47
CA ASN A 82 3.95 -10.32 6.39
C ASN A 82 4.38 -10.77 4.98
N ILE A 83 4.00 -10.06 3.92
CA ILE A 83 4.47 -10.36 2.56
C ILE A 83 5.72 -9.57 2.29
N THR A 84 6.86 -10.25 2.06
CA THR A 84 8.12 -9.58 1.70
C THR A 84 8.00 -8.95 0.32
N MET A 85 7.84 -7.63 0.29
CA MET A 85 7.65 -6.84 -0.92
C MET A 85 8.97 -6.36 -1.51
N ALA A 86 9.96 -6.07 -0.68
CA ALA A 86 11.31 -5.73 -1.13
C ALA A 86 12.36 -6.35 -0.21
N GLU A 87 13.55 -6.57 -0.75
CA GLU A 87 14.71 -7.03 0.00
C GLU A 87 15.98 -6.36 -0.50
N GLY A 88 16.94 -6.17 0.40
CA GLY A 88 18.23 -5.59 0.07
C GLY A 88 19.33 -6.14 0.96
N GLN A 89 20.57 -5.89 0.54
CA GLN A 89 21.75 -6.22 1.32
C GLN A 89 22.82 -5.16 1.13
N ASP A 90 23.62 -4.97 2.18
CA ASP A 90 24.76 -4.06 2.20
C ASP A 90 25.93 -4.70 2.95
N ARG A 91 27.15 -4.29 2.65
CA ARG A 91 28.39 -4.84 3.21
C ARG A 91 29.40 -3.73 3.41
N ASP A 92 30.34 -4.00 4.31
CA ASP A 92 31.48 -3.10 4.57
C ASP A 92 31.04 -1.67 4.97
N LEU A 93 29.89 -1.58 5.63
CA LEU A 93 29.36 -0.35 6.21
C LEU A 93 30.15 0.00 7.47
N SER A 94 30.39 1.30 7.67
CA SER A 94 31.06 1.81 8.87
C SER A 94 30.14 2.78 9.58
N LEU A 95 29.71 2.44 10.80
CA LEU A 95 28.94 3.33 11.65
C LEU A 95 29.90 4.17 12.50
N ARG A 96 30.05 5.45 12.16
CA ARG A 96 30.88 6.39 12.93
C ARG A 96 30.28 6.61 14.32
N ALA A 97 31.05 7.16 15.25
CA ALA A 97 30.49 7.59 16.53
C ALA A 97 29.40 8.66 16.30
N GLY A 98 28.26 8.54 16.99
CA GLY A 98 27.09 9.39 16.77
C GLY A 98 26.19 8.89 15.63
N ASP A 99 25.49 9.81 14.97
CA ASP A 99 24.53 9.48 13.93
C ASP A 99 25.19 9.30 12.56
N THR A 100 24.81 8.23 11.86
CA THR A 100 25.18 7.96 10.48
C THR A 100 23.91 7.85 9.65
N VAL A 101 23.84 8.61 8.55
CA VAL A 101 22.73 8.55 7.60
C VAL A 101 23.08 7.56 6.49
N LEU A 102 22.17 6.63 6.21
CA LEU A 102 22.29 5.59 5.20
C LEU A 102 21.13 5.70 4.22
N GLU A 103 21.42 5.70 2.92
CA GLU A 103 20.41 5.80 1.87
C GLU A 103 20.27 4.47 1.15
N TYR A 104 19.04 3.98 1.03
CA TYR A 104 18.70 2.73 0.36
C TYR A 104 17.68 2.95 -0.74
N VAL A 105 17.89 2.28 -1.87
CA VAL A 105 16.88 2.16 -2.93
C VAL A 105 16.41 0.72 -2.98
N SER A 106 15.15 0.51 -2.66
CA SER A 106 14.53 -0.82 -2.62
C SER A 106 13.55 -0.97 -3.78
N HIS A 107 13.58 -2.13 -4.44
CA HIS A 107 12.66 -2.44 -5.54
C HIS A 107 11.49 -3.28 -5.05
N LEU A 108 10.26 -2.78 -5.25
CA LEU A 108 9.05 -3.52 -4.93
C LEU A 108 8.79 -4.65 -5.92
N SER A 109 8.45 -5.81 -5.38
CA SER A 109 8.01 -6.99 -6.11
C SER A 109 6.56 -6.84 -6.58
N LEU A 110 6.34 -6.21 -7.75
CA LEU A 110 5.00 -5.94 -8.29
C LEU A 110 4.14 -7.21 -8.44
N HIS A 111 4.76 -8.35 -8.75
CA HIS A 111 4.06 -9.64 -8.85
C HIS A 111 3.43 -10.12 -7.52
N LYS A 112 3.84 -9.55 -6.38
CA LYS A 112 3.28 -9.86 -5.05
C LYS A 112 2.14 -8.93 -4.65
N ILE A 113 1.84 -7.89 -5.45
CA ILE A 113 0.73 -6.97 -5.19
C ILE A 113 -0.59 -7.72 -5.00
N PRO A 114 -1.00 -8.71 -5.84
CA PRO A 114 -2.25 -9.42 -5.62
C PRO A 114 -2.33 -10.16 -4.27
N ALA A 115 -1.20 -10.72 -3.82
CA ALA A 115 -1.13 -11.38 -2.51
C ALA A 115 -1.24 -10.36 -1.37
N TRP A 116 -0.51 -9.24 -1.47
CA TRP A 116 -0.58 -8.15 -0.48
C TRP A 116 -1.98 -7.54 -0.44
N TRP A 117 -2.56 -7.25 -1.58
CA TRP A 117 -3.91 -6.72 -1.75
C TRP A 117 -4.94 -7.55 -0.99
N ARG A 118 -4.91 -8.87 -1.15
CA ARG A 118 -5.78 -9.77 -0.38
C ARG A 118 -5.61 -9.56 1.12
N THR A 119 -4.37 -9.62 1.63
CA THR A 119 -4.14 -9.43 3.07
C THR A 119 -4.54 -8.05 3.57
N HIS A 120 -4.41 -7.02 2.74
CA HIS A 120 -4.85 -5.66 3.05
C HIS A 120 -6.37 -5.59 3.20
N LEU A 121 -7.12 -6.18 2.28
CA LEU A 121 -8.57 -6.25 2.36
C LEU A 121 -9.07 -7.13 3.51
N ASP A 122 -8.44 -8.30 3.73
CA ASP A 122 -8.77 -9.21 4.84
C ASP A 122 -8.56 -8.53 6.21
N ASN A 123 -7.61 -7.60 6.29
CA ASN A 123 -7.35 -6.77 7.46
C ASN A 123 -8.15 -5.45 7.46
N ASN A 124 -9.31 -5.42 6.81
CA ASN A 124 -10.18 -4.24 6.72
C ASN A 124 -9.44 -3.01 6.19
N GLU A 125 -8.87 -3.15 5.00
CA GLU A 125 -8.08 -2.10 4.34
C GLU A 125 -6.94 -1.58 5.21
N THR A 126 -6.25 -2.48 5.91
CA THR A 126 -5.14 -2.13 6.79
C THR A 126 -3.88 -2.88 6.42
N THR A 127 -2.77 -2.15 6.30
CA THR A 127 -1.44 -2.69 6.05
C THR A 127 -0.50 -2.33 7.20
N ALA A 128 0.03 -3.34 7.88
CA ALA A 128 1.20 -3.20 8.73
C ALA A 128 2.46 -3.23 7.85
N ILE A 129 3.23 -2.13 7.89
CA ILE A 129 4.52 -2.02 7.23
C ILE A 129 5.57 -2.41 8.24
N GLU A 130 6.25 -3.52 8.00
CA GLU A 130 7.30 -4.04 8.87
C GLU A 130 8.63 -4.08 8.15
N ILE A 131 9.70 -3.78 8.88
CA ILE A 131 11.07 -3.96 8.40
C ILE A 131 11.72 -5.04 9.25
N GLU A 132 12.19 -6.07 8.58
CA GLU A 132 13.08 -7.06 9.14
C GLU A 132 14.50 -6.75 8.72
N TYR A 133 15.45 -6.86 9.63
CA TYR A 133 16.85 -6.79 9.29
C TYR A 133 17.70 -7.78 10.09
N GLU A 134 18.81 -8.19 9.48
CA GLU A 134 19.88 -8.96 10.08
C GLU A 134 21.20 -8.23 9.82
N ALA A 135 21.87 -7.81 10.89
CA ALA A 135 23.13 -7.07 10.82
C ALA A 135 24.24 -7.84 11.52
N THR A 136 25.43 -7.88 10.92
CA THR A 136 26.62 -8.51 11.49
C THR A 136 27.77 -7.52 11.58
N ALA A 137 28.19 -7.21 12.80
CA ALA A 137 29.38 -6.43 13.09
C ALA A 137 30.62 -7.32 13.25
N ARG A 138 31.77 -6.81 12.80
CA ARG A 138 33.08 -7.45 13.03
C ARG A 138 34.07 -6.46 13.61
N LEU A 139 34.73 -6.84 14.70
CA LEU A 139 35.72 -6.02 15.39
C LEU A 139 36.92 -6.92 15.74
N GLY A 140 37.92 -6.94 14.85
CA GLY A 140 39.03 -7.90 14.92
C GLY A 140 38.55 -9.35 14.81
N PRO A 141 38.94 -10.27 15.72
CA PRO A 141 38.45 -11.65 15.71
C PRO A 141 37.00 -11.80 16.20
N LEU A 142 36.38 -10.74 16.75
CA LEU A 142 35.01 -10.80 17.25
C LEU A 142 34.00 -10.57 16.13
N LYS A 143 33.00 -11.46 16.05
CA LYS A 143 31.82 -11.34 15.18
C LYS A 143 30.57 -11.33 16.06
N ARG A 144 29.66 -10.38 15.83
CA ARG A 144 28.35 -10.34 16.48
C ARG A 144 27.27 -10.09 15.43
N SER A 145 26.18 -10.84 15.54
CA SER A 145 25.02 -10.68 14.68
C SER A 145 23.81 -10.30 15.53
N THR A 146 22.95 -9.47 14.99
CA THR A 146 21.65 -9.10 15.57
C THR A 146 20.61 -9.17 14.47
N SER A 147 19.40 -9.59 14.83
CA SER A 147 18.24 -9.56 13.95
C SER A 147 17.10 -8.88 14.69
N SER A 148 16.34 -8.07 13.98
CA SER A 148 15.14 -7.44 14.54
C SER A 148 14.07 -7.32 13.48
N ARG A 149 12.82 -7.45 13.93
CA ARG A 149 11.63 -7.06 13.20
C ARG A 149 11.03 -5.85 13.90
N ARG A 150 10.65 -4.83 13.14
CA ARG A 150 10.05 -3.59 13.66
C ARG A 150 8.84 -3.23 12.82
N LEU A 151 7.74 -2.91 13.48
CA LEU A 151 6.63 -2.19 12.87
C LEU A 151 7.12 -0.78 12.57
N HIS A 152 7.08 -0.38 11.31
CA HIS A 152 7.42 0.96 10.87
C HIS A 152 6.19 1.87 10.92
N ALA A 153 5.10 1.44 10.28
CA ALA A 153 3.87 2.19 10.16
C ALA A 153 2.68 1.24 10.02
N THR A 154 1.48 1.77 10.27
CA THR A 154 0.22 1.11 9.93
C THR A 154 -0.55 2.06 9.04
N VAL A 155 -0.83 1.62 7.81
CA VAL A 155 -1.59 2.39 6.83
C VAL A 155 -3.00 1.83 6.78
N HIS A 156 -3.99 2.71 6.86
CA HIS A 156 -5.39 2.40 6.67
C HIS A 156 -5.92 3.18 5.47
N THR A 157 -6.72 2.53 4.63
CA THR A 157 -7.43 3.18 3.52
C THR A 157 -8.94 3.01 3.66
N ASP A 158 -9.68 3.87 2.97
CA ASP A 158 -11.11 3.74 2.77
C ASP A 158 -11.43 3.95 1.29
N LEU A 159 -11.09 2.95 0.49
CA LEU A 159 -11.17 3.01 -0.96
C LEU A 159 -12.63 3.05 -1.43
N LEU A 160 -13.51 2.32 -0.75
CA LEU A 160 -14.93 2.24 -1.10
C LEU A 160 -15.77 3.37 -0.49
N GLY A 161 -15.36 3.98 0.61
CA GLY A 161 -16.07 5.10 1.23
C GLY A 161 -16.21 6.29 0.28
N SER A 162 -15.20 6.56 -0.53
CA SER A 162 -15.26 7.60 -1.58
C SER A 162 -16.31 7.33 -2.67
N LEU A 163 -16.70 6.06 -2.85
CA LEU A 163 -17.69 5.65 -3.85
C LEU A 163 -19.12 5.68 -3.32
N ALA A 164 -19.31 5.82 -2.01
CA ALA A 164 -20.65 5.83 -1.41
C ALA A 164 -21.47 7.05 -1.90
N LEU A 165 -22.75 6.82 -2.19
CA LEU A 165 -23.69 7.91 -2.46
C LEU A 165 -24.61 8.07 -1.25
N ASP A 166 -24.47 9.21 -0.60
CA ASP A 166 -25.35 9.63 0.50
C ASP A 166 -26.50 10.51 0.02
N GLU A 167 -26.33 11.19 -1.13
CA GLU A 167 -27.36 12.05 -1.72
C GLU A 167 -28.17 11.32 -2.81
N PRO A 168 -29.50 11.50 -2.83
CA PRO A 168 -30.33 10.97 -3.91
C PRO A 168 -29.92 11.53 -5.27
N HIS A 169 -29.82 10.65 -6.26
CA HIS A 169 -29.50 10.96 -7.64
C HIS A 169 -30.71 10.68 -8.54
N GLU A 170 -31.20 11.70 -9.25
CA GLU A 170 -32.32 11.56 -10.17
C GLU A 170 -31.85 10.99 -11.52
N ILE A 171 -32.54 9.96 -11.99
CA ILE A 171 -32.35 9.37 -13.31
C ILE A 171 -33.39 9.99 -14.23
N VAL A 172 -32.94 10.89 -15.11
CA VAL A 172 -33.79 11.67 -16.02
C VAL A 172 -33.47 11.37 -17.47
N VAL A 173 -34.46 11.52 -18.36
CA VAL A 173 -34.29 11.37 -19.81
C VAL A 173 -34.92 12.51 -20.59
N ALA A 174 -34.34 12.85 -21.74
CA ALA A 174 -35.01 13.71 -22.70
C ALA A 174 -36.09 12.93 -23.44
N THR A 175 -37.25 13.56 -23.64
CA THR A 175 -38.38 13.03 -24.39
C THR A 175 -38.78 14.05 -25.47
N PRO A 176 -39.56 13.65 -26.50
CA PRO A 176 -40.05 14.60 -27.50
C PRO A 176 -40.86 15.78 -26.93
N TYR A 177 -41.39 15.64 -25.70
CA TYR A 177 -42.28 16.62 -25.08
C TYR A 177 -41.67 17.32 -23.85
N SER A 178 -40.54 16.84 -23.33
CA SER A 178 -39.83 17.42 -22.17
C SER A 178 -38.34 17.15 -22.25
N SER A 179 -37.52 18.16 -21.94
CA SER A 179 -36.07 18.04 -21.85
C SER A 179 -35.59 17.23 -20.63
N SER A 180 -36.44 17.06 -19.61
CA SER A 180 -36.12 16.28 -18.41
C SER A 180 -37.38 15.56 -17.92
N HIS A 181 -37.47 14.26 -18.21
CA HIS A 181 -38.47 13.35 -17.68
C HIS A 181 -37.81 12.47 -16.61
N HIS A 182 -38.23 12.63 -15.36
CA HIS A 182 -37.73 11.84 -14.24
C HIS A 182 -38.28 10.41 -14.32
N LEU A 183 -37.39 9.42 -14.38
CA LEU A 183 -37.74 8.00 -14.40
C LEU A 183 -37.67 7.38 -13.01
N LEU A 184 -36.53 7.54 -12.32
CA LEU A 184 -36.22 6.87 -11.06
C LEU A 184 -35.32 7.75 -10.20
N THR A 185 -35.30 7.51 -8.89
CA THR A 185 -34.31 8.11 -7.99
C THR A 185 -33.44 7.03 -7.36
N ALA A 186 -32.12 7.10 -7.57
CA ALA A 186 -31.17 6.28 -6.83
C ALA A 186 -30.88 6.95 -5.48
N THR A 187 -31.19 6.29 -4.37
CA THR A 187 -31.18 6.94 -3.04
C THR A 187 -30.06 6.46 -2.12
N ARG A 188 -29.45 5.31 -2.42
CA ARG A 188 -28.39 4.75 -1.59
C ARG A 188 -27.47 3.89 -2.45
N PHE A 189 -26.17 4.11 -2.28
CA PHE A 189 -25.11 3.28 -2.86
C PHE A 189 -24.10 3.00 -1.74
N ALA A 190 -24.07 1.76 -1.24
CA ALA A 190 -23.20 1.35 -0.14
C ALA A 190 -22.33 0.16 -0.56
N PRO A 191 -21.17 0.42 -1.18
CA PRO A 191 -20.25 -0.63 -1.62
C PRO A 191 -19.53 -1.25 -0.43
N ARG A 192 -19.24 -2.54 -0.52
CA ARG A 192 -18.38 -3.25 0.45
C ARG A 192 -17.55 -4.32 -0.25
N TRP A 193 -16.40 -4.66 0.32
CA TRP A 193 -15.61 -5.77 -0.17
C TRP A 193 -16.35 -7.10 -0.02
N GLY A 194 -16.20 -7.93 -1.04
CA GLY A 194 -16.69 -9.30 -1.12
C GLY A 194 -15.53 -10.29 -1.18
N ALA A 195 -15.73 -11.39 -1.93
CA ALA A 195 -14.71 -12.42 -2.06
C ALA A 195 -13.46 -11.90 -2.80
N VAL A 196 -12.29 -12.31 -2.34
CA VAL A 196 -10.99 -12.04 -2.98
C VAL A 196 -10.39 -13.38 -3.42
N THR A 197 -10.29 -13.60 -4.73
CA THR A 197 -9.66 -14.78 -5.32
C THR A 197 -8.21 -14.49 -5.72
N GLU A 198 -7.56 -15.37 -6.46
CA GLU A 198 -6.21 -15.10 -7.02
C GLU A 198 -6.24 -14.05 -8.12
N ASN A 199 -7.34 -13.96 -8.89
CA ASN A 199 -7.42 -13.13 -10.09
C ASN A 199 -8.44 -11.99 -9.99
N THR A 200 -9.36 -12.07 -9.03
CA THR A 200 -10.46 -11.10 -8.91
C THR A 200 -10.75 -10.71 -7.47
N THR A 201 -11.21 -9.49 -7.30
CA THR A 201 -11.83 -8.98 -6.07
C THR A 201 -13.27 -8.59 -6.39
N VAL A 202 -14.22 -8.99 -5.55
CA VAL A 202 -15.63 -8.60 -5.71
C VAL A 202 -15.91 -7.35 -4.86
N ILE A 203 -16.58 -6.35 -5.43
CA ILE A 203 -17.23 -5.29 -4.67
C ILE A 203 -18.73 -5.57 -4.70
N ILE A 204 -19.31 -5.85 -3.55
CA ILE A 204 -20.74 -6.11 -3.42
C ILE A 204 -21.43 -4.78 -3.20
N THR A 205 -22.37 -4.44 -4.06
CA THR A 205 -23.13 -3.20 -3.95
C THR A 205 -24.62 -3.45 -4.08
N THR A 206 -25.41 -2.70 -3.33
CA THR A 206 -26.86 -2.64 -3.49
C THR A 206 -27.26 -1.18 -3.71
N VAL A 207 -28.02 -0.95 -4.77
CA VAL A 207 -28.58 0.36 -5.12
C VAL A 207 -30.06 0.35 -4.81
N SER A 208 -30.51 1.33 -4.03
CA SER A 208 -31.93 1.52 -3.76
C SER A 208 -32.55 2.45 -4.80
N LEU A 209 -33.41 1.91 -5.65
CA LEU A 209 -34.09 2.67 -6.71
C LEU A 209 -35.53 2.94 -6.32
N TYR A 210 -35.90 4.21 -6.24
CA TYR A 210 -37.27 4.67 -6.02
C TYR A 210 -37.98 4.93 -7.34
N ASN A 211 -39.17 4.36 -7.48
CA ASN A 211 -40.07 4.66 -8.59
C ASN A 211 -41.09 5.75 -8.16
N PRO A 212 -40.99 6.99 -8.67
CA PRO A 212 -41.91 8.07 -8.32
C PRO A 212 -43.28 7.96 -9.01
N HIS A 213 -43.46 7.01 -9.93
CA HIS A 213 -44.65 6.92 -10.80
C HIS A 213 -45.74 6.00 -10.23
N PRO A 214 -47.01 6.22 -10.61
CA PRO A 214 -48.12 5.34 -10.26
C PRO A 214 -48.17 4.04 -11.09
N GLN A 215 -47.27 3.87 -12.08
CA GLN A 215 -47.10 2.65 -12.86
C GLN A 215 -45.73 2.00 -12.58
N ALA A 216 -45.62 0.71 -12.87
CA ALA A 216 -44.34 0.01 -12.75
C ALA A 216 -43.33 0.51 -13.79
N VAL A 217 -42.05 0.51 -13.42
CA VAL A 217 -40.91 0.82 -14.29
C VAL A 217 -40.03 -0.42 -14.38
N SER A 218 -39.73 -0.88 -15.59
CA SER A 218 -38.84 -2.03 -15.79
C SER A 218 -37.44 -1.56 -16.18
N ILE A 219 -36.42 -2.22 -15.65
CA ILE A 219 -35.00 -1.99 -15.94
C ILE A 219 -34.42 -3.29 -16.48
N SER A 220 -33.78 -3.23 -17.65
CA SER A 220 -33.04 -4.33 -18.26
C SER A 220 -31.66 -3.87 -18.70
N ASP A 221 -30.80 -4.82 -19.05
CA ASP A 221 -29.49 -4.57 -19.66
C ASP A 221 -28.58 -3.59 -18.90
N PHE A 222 -28.72 -3.53 -17.57
CA PHE A 222 -27.88 -2.65 -16.76
C PHE A 222 -26.44 -3.17 -16.75
N ARG A 223 -25.50 -2.33 -17.18
CA ARG A 223 -24.07 -2.60 -17.18
C ARG A 223 -23.32 -1.35 -16.75
N TYR A 224 -22.20 -1.53 -16.09
CA TYR A 224 -21.30 -0.42 -15.75
C TYR A 224 -19.84 -0.83 -15.82
N GLN A 225 -19.01 0.19 -16.02
CA GLN A 225 -17.57 0.09 -16.04
C GLN A 225 -16.99 1.01 -14.97
N PHE A 226 -16.02 0.50 -14.23
CA PHE A 226 -15.29 1.22 -13.20
C PHE A 226 -13.87 1.50 -13.68
N TYR A 227 -13.54 2.77 -13.74
CA TYR A 227 -12.25 3.28 -14.17
C TYR A 227 -11.52 3.93 -13.01
N MET A 228 -10.21 3.72 -12.95
CA MET A 228 -9.31 4.45 -12.06
C MET A 228 -8.10 4.91 -12.87
N ASN A 229 -7.84 6.22 -12.89
CA ASN A 229 -6.86 6.85 -13.79
C ASN A 229 -7.07 6.47 -15.27
N GLY A 230 -8.33 6.29 -15.68
CA GLY A 230 -8.71 5.86 -17.03
C GLY A 230 -8.49 4.37 -17.33
N ILE A 231 -8.01 3.58 -16.36
CA ILE A 231 -7.80 2.13 -16.50
C ILE A 231 -9.10 1.41 -16.09
N PRO A 232 -9.68 0.52 -16.93
CA PRO A 232 -10.93 -0.17 -16.63
C PRO A 232 -10.71 -1.29 -15.61
N VAL A 233 -10.59 -0.93 -14.33
CA VAL A 233 -10.25 -1.86 -13.25
C VAL A 233 -11.34 -2.89 -12.95
N GLY A 234 -12.59 -2.58 -13.29
CA GLY A 234 -13.68 -3.52 -13.10
C GLY A 234 -14.93 -3.19 -13.90
N GLU A 235 -15.85 -4.14 -13.89
CA GLU A 235 -17.16 -4.03 -14.51
C GLU A 235 -18.21 -4.78 -13.69
N GLY A 236 -19.47 -4.43 -13.90
CA GLY A 236 -20.59 -5.14 -13.30
C GLY A 236 -21.86 -4.99 -14.12
N HIS A 237 -22.84 -5.83 -13.81
CA HIS A 237 -24.15 -5.83 -14.46
C HIS A 237 -25.21 -6.33 -13.50
N ILE A 238 -26.48 -6.04 -13.81
CA ILE A 238 -27.61 -6.72 -13.18
C ILE A 238 -27.92 -7.94 -14.07
N PRO A 239 -27.95 -9.16 -13.51
CA PRO A 239 -28.12 -10.38 -14.31
C PRO A 239 -29.56 -10.59 -14.79
N GLU A 240 -30.54 -9.99 -14.11
CA GLU A 240 -31.97 -10.18 -14.38
C GLU A 240 -32.67 -8.84 -14.60
N ASP A 241 -33.76 -8.87 -15.36
CA ASP A 241 -34.62 -7.70 -15.52
C ASP A 241 -35.35 -7.42 -14.20
N GLU A 242 -35.33 -6.16 -13.77
CA GLU A 242 -35.95 -5.71 -12.53
C GLU A 242 -37.22 -4.92 -12.83
N THR A 243 -38.30 -5.18 -12.09
CA THR A 243 -39.56 -4.42 -12.21
C THR A 243 -39.86 -3.70 -10.91
N LEU A 244 -39.78 -2.38 -10.94
CA LEU A 244 -39.93 -1.51 -9.79
C LEU A 244 -41.41 -1.15 -9.60
N PRO A 245 -42.04 -1.54 -8.48
CA PRO A 245 -43.45 -1.24 -8.24
C PRO A 245 -43.74 0.26 -8.14
N PRO A 246 -44.99 0.69 -8.35
CA PRO A 246 -45.41 2.08 -8.16
C PRO A 246 -45.08 2.60 -6.75
N HIS A 247 -44.52 3.81 -6.66
CA HIS A 247 -44.23 4.52 -5.39
C HIS A 247 -43.41 3.69 -4.38
N ALA A 248 -42.58 2.76 -4.85
CA ALA A 248 -41.82 1.85 -4.02
C ALA A 248 -40.30 2.02 -4.23
N VAL A 249 -39.54 1.67 -3.19
CA VAL A 249 -38.08 1.52 -3.26
C VAL A 249 -37.77 0.05 -3.49
N THR A 250 -37.02 -0.24 -4.54
CA THR A 250 -36.56 -1.59 -4.87
C THR A 250 -35.04 -1.66 -4.69
N PRO A 251 -34.53 -2.53 -3.81
CA PRO A 251 -33.10 -2.77 -3.69
C PRO A 251 -32.63 -3.65 -4.84
N VAL A 252 -31.62 -3.20 -5.57
CA VAL A 252 -31.08 -3.89 -6.74
C VAL A 252 -29.61 -4.18 -6.51
N ARG A 253 -29.21 -5.45 -6.66
CA ARG A 253 -27.83 -5.88 -6.44
C ARG A 253 -27.00 -5.70 -7.69
N CYS A 254 -25.87 -5.02 -7.55
CA CYS A 254 -24.90 -4.76 -8.61
C CYS A 254 -23.50 -5.09 -8.08
N ASP A 255 -23.01 -6.28 -8.39
CA ASP A 255 -21.67 -6.69 -7.98
C ASP A 255 -20.63 -6.29 -9.03
N THR A 256 -19.53 -5.68 -8.60
CA THR A 256 -18.37 -5.36 -9.45
C THR A 256 -17.35 -6.47 -9.36
N LEU A 257 -16.84 -6.94 -10.50
CA LEU A 257 -15.63 -7.73 -10.57
C LEU A 257 -14.44 -6.83 -10.88
N VAL A 258 -13.48 -6.78 -9.96
CA VAL A 258 -12.19 -6.08 -10.14
C VAL A 258 -11.14 -7.10 -10.55
N PHE A 259 -10.47 -6.90 -11.68
CA PHE A 259 -9.47 -7.83 -12.21
C PHE A 259 -8.06 -7.44 -11.75
N HIS A 260 -7.34 -8.38 -11.14
CA HIS A 260 -6.00 -8.13 -10.59
C HIS A 260 -4.96 -7.77 -11.66
N SER A 261 -5.14 -8.20 -12.90
CA SER A 261 -4.31 -7.77 -14.03
C SER A 261 -4.34 -6.25 -14.24
N HIS A 262 -5.51 -5.64 -14.09
CA HIS A 262 -5.68 -4.19 -14.22
C HIS A 262 -5.34 -3.46 -12.92
N LEU A 263 -5.45 -4.14 -11.76
CA LEU A 263 -5.07 -3.59 -10.46
C LEU A 263 -3.58 -3.21 -10.41
N ILE A 264 -2.68 -4.01 -10.98
CA ILE A 264 -1.24 -3.66 -11.02
C ILE A 264 -1.02 -2.40 -11.86
N GLN A 265 -1.65 -2.33 -13.04
CA GLN A 265 -1.53 -1.16 -13.91
C GLN A 265 -2.08 0.10 -13.24
N TRP A 266 -3.24 -0.02 -12.57
CA TRP A 266 -3.82 1.06 -11.79
C TRP A 266 -2.89 1.48 -10.66
N PHE A 267 -2.40 0.54 -9.86
CA PHE A 267 -1.50 0.81 -8.73
C PHE A 267 -0.26 1.57 -9.18
N THR A 268 0.37 1.16 -10.27
CA THR A 268 1.49 1.92 -10.87
C THR A 268 1.07 3.35 -11.22
N SER A 269 -0.06 3.55 -11.90
CA SER A 269 -0.54 4.90 -12.26
C SER A 269 -0.88 5.75 -11.03
N HIS A 270 -1.39 5.13 -9.97
CA HIS A 270 -1.73 5.77 -8.70
C HIS A 270 -0.47 6.33 -8.04
N LEU A 271 0.58 5.52 -7.95
CA LEU A 271 1.87 5.92 -7.40
C LEU A 271 2.55 7.01 -8.26
N GLN A 272 2.47 6.92 -9.59
CA GLN A 272 2.99 7.96 -10.50
C GLN A 272 2.29 9.31 -10.32
N ASN A 273 1.03 9.29 -9.88
CA ASN A 273 0.23 10.47 -9.60
C ASN A 273 0.30 10.89 -8.13
N ASN A 274 1.42 10.62 -7.43
CA ASN A 274 1.59 10.92 -6.00
C ASN A 274 0.47 10.33 -5.14
N GLU A 275 0.24 9.02 -5.29
CA GLU A 275 -0.77 8.29 -4.53
C GLU A 275 -2.18 8.88 -4.70
N THR A 276 -2.47 9.33 -5.92
CA THR A 276 -3.76 9.90 -6.30
C THR A 276 -4.34 9.17 -7.49
N SER A 277 -5.62 8.83 -7.41
CA SER A 277 -6.38 8.34 -8.54
C SER A 277 -7.65 9.13 -8.76
N THR A 278 -7.90 9.55 -10.00
CA THR A 278 -9.26 9.89 -10.39
C THR A 278 -10.03 8.60 -10.64
N TYR A 279 -11.25 8.49 -10.13
CA TYR A 279 -12.11 7.38 -10.46
C TYR A 279 -13.31 7.85 -11.27
N ARG A 280 -13.84 6.96 -12.11
CA ARG A 280 -15.07 7.17 -12.85
C ARG A 280 -15.88 5.89 -12.95
N ILE A 281 -17.18 5.96 -12.67
CA ILE A 281 -18.11 4.86 -12.90
C ILE A 281 -19.11 5.34 -13.93
N THR A 282 -19.19 4.64 -15.06
CA THR A 282 -20.17 4.92 -16.12
C THR A 282 -21.06 3.72 -16.30
N SER A 283 -22.36 3.94 -16.40
CA SER A 283 -23.36 2.88 -16.59
C SER A 283 -24.27 3.16 -17.78
N THR A 284 -24.85 2.09 -18.28
CA THR A 284 -25.93 2.12 -19.27
C THR A 284 -26.99 1.14 -18.83
N ALA A 285 -28.25 1.51 -18.98
CA ALA A 285 -29.38 0.62 -18.76
C ALA A 285 -30.50 0.92 -19.75
N THR A 286 -31.38 -0.06 -19.92
CA THR A 286 -32.61 0.09 -20.69
C THR A 286 -33.77 0.20 -19.69
N VAL A 287 -34.54 1.28 -19.77
CA VAL A 287 -35.70 1.52 -18.89
C VAL A 287 -36.97 1.57 -19.73
N THR A 288 -37.95 0.75 -19.37
CA THR A 288 -39.27 0.77 -20.00
C THR A 288 -40.30 1.37 -19.05
N HIS A 289 -40.98 2.42 -19.50
CA HIS A 289 -42.04 3.11 -18.77
C HIS A 289 -43.13 3.55 -19.75
N GLN A 290 -44.39 3.27 -19.41
CA GLN A 290 -45.57 3.60 -20.25
C GLN A 290 -45.50 3.10 -21.70
N GLY A 291 -44.87 1.94 -21.93
CA GLY A 291 -44.73 1.34 -23.26
C GLY A 291 -43.64 1.97 -24.13
N ALA A 292 -42.92 2.98 -23.63
CA ALA A 292 -41.73 3.54 -24.24
C ALA A 292 -40.47 2.96 -23.58
N THR A 293 -39.40 2.81 -24.38
CA THR A 293 -38.10 2.30 -23.93
C THR A 293 -37.06 3.40 -24.08
N TYR A 294 -36.26 3.59 -23.03
CA TYR A 294 -35.25 4.62 -22.91
C TYR A 294 -33.89 3.98 -22.63
N THR A 295 -32.86 4.40 -23.35
CA THR A 295 -31.48 4.16 -22.93
C THR A 295 -31.07 5.25 -21.97
N VAL A 296 -30.63 4.86 -20.78
CA VAL A 296 -30.28 5.78 -19.70
C VAL A 296 -28.87 5.53 -19.21
N HIS A 297 -28.30 6.51 -18.52
CA HIS A 297 -27.01 6.42 -17.85
C HIS A 297 -27.21 6.69 -16.35
N PRO A 298 -27.68 5.69 -15.58
CA PRO A 298 -28.13 5.89 -14.19
C PRO A 298 -27.04 6.38 -13.24
N VAL A 299 -25.79 6.09 -13.58
CA VAL A 299 -24.58 6.35 -12.81
C VAL A 299 -23.54 6.91 -13.78
N ASP A 300 -23.19 8.19 -13.60
CA ASP A 300 -21.96 8.81 -14.11
C ASP A 300 -21.30 9.54 -12.93
N LEU A 301 -20.55 8.77 -12.15
CA LEU A 301 -19.89 9.26 -10.95
C LEU A 301 -18.41 9.44 -11.23
N SER A 302 -17.84 10.49 -10.68
CA SER A 302 -16.40 10.67 -10.66
C SER A 302 -15.96 11.31 -9.36
N GLY A 303 -14.72 11.05 -9.00
CA GLY A 303 -14.11 11.65 -7.82
C GLY A 303 -12.63 11.36 -7.77
N ILE A 304 -12.05 11.61 -6.61
CA ILE A 304 -10.61 11.46 -6.38
C ILE A 304 -10.41 10.58 -5.15
N LEU A 305 -9.50 9.63 -5.30
CA LEU A 305 -8.99 8.76 -4.27
C LEU A 305 -7.55 9.17 -3.95
N HIS A 306 -7.23 9.35 -2.68
CA HIS A 306 -5.87 9.58 -2.21
C HIS A 306 -5.46 8.52 -1.18
N THR A 307 -4.20 8.11 -1.19
CA THR A 307 -3.63 7.23 -0.16
C THR A 307 -2.29 7.77 0.37
N HIS A 308 -1.82 7.19 1.49
CA HIS A 308 -0.51 7.47 2.10
C HIS A 308 0.14 6.15 2.53
N LEU A 309 0.62 5.39 1.54
CA LEU A 309 1.12 4.02 1.65
C LEU A 309 2.50 3.90 2.27
N LEU A 310 3.25 4.99 2.41
CA LEU A 310 4.56 5.01 3.09
C LEU A 310 4.50 5.56 4.53
N GLY A 311 3.34 6.02 4.99
CA GLY A 311 3.17 6.65 6.32
C GLY A 311 3.28 8.17 6.27
#